data_AF-A0AAD4NQH3-F1
#
_entry.id   AF-A0AAD4NQH3-F1
#
_cell.length_a   1.000
_cell.length_b   1.000
_cell.length_c   1.000
_cell.angle_alpha   90.00
_cell.angle_beta   90.00
_cell.angle_gamma   90.00
#
_symmetry.space_group_name_H-M   'P 1'
#
loop_
_entity.id
_entity.type
_entity.pdbx_description
1 polymer ?
#
loop_
_entity_poly.entity_id
_entity_poly.type
_entity_poly.pdbx_seq_one_letter_code
_entity_poly.pdbx_strand_id
1 'polypeptide(L)'
;MEYRKYILDGFVDESNKMLKGVVEEANKTLQKETEEEDEWQEIGLQSDKHQDDRVKWVDSRHLISKNVLVDHVHLNEESYRIWDAALWPLVEEVLGTPTMEHE
;
A
#
# COMPACT_ATOMS: atom_id res chain seq x y z
N MET A 1 -1.55 -12.44 26.58
CA MET A 1 -2.08 -11.96 25.29
C MET A 1 -1.19 -10.79 24.88
N GLU A 2 -0.44 -10.92 23.80
CA GLU A 2 0.53 -9.91 23.36
C GLU A 2 -0.17 -8.95 22.40
N TYR A 3 -0.25 -7.67 22.78
CA TYR A 3 -1.00 -6.65 22.04
C TYR A 3 -0.06 -5.58 21.47
N ARG A 4 -0.40 -4.92 20.34
CA ARG A 4 0.48 -3.98 19.62
C ARG A 4 1.15 -2.92 20.51
N LYS A 5 0.45 -2.31 21.46
CA LYS A 5 1.06 -1.36 22.42
C LYS A 5 2.25 -1.96 23.20
N TYR A 6 2.22 -3.26 23.45
CA TYR A 6 3.23 -4.04 24.17
C TYR A 6 4.12 -4.90 23.28
N ILE A 7 3.87 -4.96 21.96
CA ILE A 7 4.73 -5.63 20.99
C ILE A 7 5.92 -4.72 20.71
N LEU A 8 7.13 -5.30 20.67
CA LEU A 8 8.34 -4.56 20.30
C LEU A 8 8.27 -4.14 18.84
N ASP A 9 8.71 -2.92 18.54
CA ASP A 9 8.66 -2.39 17.17
C ASP A 9 9.40 -3.30 16.18
N GLY A 10 10.47 -3.97 16.61
CA GLY A 10 11.20 -4.94 15.79
C GLY A 10 10.34 -6.11 15.26
N PHE A 11 9.37 -6.60 16.03
CA PHE A 11 8.44 -7.64 15.53
C PHE A 11 7.47 -7.08 14.49
N VAL A 12 7.05 -5.82 14.65
CA VAL A 12 6.20 -5.14 13.66
C VAL A 12 6.99 -4.92 12.36
N ASP A 13 8.26 -4.54 12.47
CA ASP A 13 9.12 -4.28 11.33
C ASP A 13 9.43 -5.57 10.55
N GLU A 14 9.69 -6.67 11.25
CA GLU A 14 9.86 -8.00 10.65
C GLU A 14 8.59 -8.46 9.93
N SER A 15 7.43 -8.30 10.58
CA SER A 15 6.13 -8.63 9.98
C SER A 15 5.85 -7.79 8.72
N ASN A 16 6.13 -6.49 8.76
CA ASN A 16 5.99 -5.60 7.62
C ASN A 16 6.92 -6.01 6.46
N LYS A 17 8.14 -6.46 6.76
CA LYS A 17 9.05 -6.97 5.73
C LYS A 17 8.48 -8.21 5.03
N MET A 18 7.87 -9.12 5.77
CA MET A 18 7.20 -10.29 5.18
C MET A 18 6.03 -9.86 4.27
N LEU A 19 5.18 -8.94 4.73
CA LEU A 19 4.03 -8.46 3.96
C LEU A 19 4.44 -7.67 2.70
N LYS A 20 5.53 -6.90 2.75
CA LYS A 20 6.12 -6.27 1.55
C LYS A 20 6.48 -7.30 0.49
N GLY A 21 7.07 -8.43 0.89
CA GLY A 21 7.36 -9.55 -0.03
C GLY A 21 6.10 -10.14 -0.67
N VAL A 22 4.99 -10.23 0.08
CA VAL A 22 3.70 -10.68 -0.46
C VAL A 22 3.15 -9.70 -1.50
N VAL A 23 3.29 -8.39 -1.28
CA VAL A 23 2.89 -7.37 -2.27
C VAL A 23 3.70 -7.49 -3.55
N GLU A 24 5.02 -7.68 -3.44
CA GLU A 24 5.89 -7.89 -4.61
C GLU A 24 5.50 -9.15 -5.39
N GLU A 25 5.20 -10.25 -4.70
CA GLU A 25 4.76 -11.50 -5.33
C GLU A 25 3.40 -11.34 -6.02
N ALA A 26 2.46 -10.65 -5.38
CA ALA A 26 1.15 -10.36 -5.97
C ALA A 26 1.27 -9.57 -7.27
N ASN A 27 2.10 -8.53 -7.31
CA ASN A 27 2.34 -7.77 -8.54
C ASN A 27 2.98 -8.62 -9.64
N LYS A 28 3.96 -9.47 -9.31
CA LYS A 28 4.57 -10.40 -10.28
C LYS A 28 3.56 -11.37 -10.88
N THR A 29 2.62 -11.87 -10.08
CA THR A 29 1.56 -12.76 -10.58
C THR A 29 0.62 -12.01 -11.53
N LEU A 30 0.19 -10.81 -11.16
CA LEU A 30 -0.69 -9.99 -11.99
C LEU A 30 -0.04 -9.56 -13.31
N GLN A 31 1.27 -9.30 -13.30
CA GLN A 31 2.03 -8.99 -14.52
C GLN A 31 2.04 -10.18 -15.48
N LYS A 32 2.33 -11.40 -14.98
CA LYS A 32 2.30 -12.63 -15.78
C LYS A 32 0.94 -12.93 -16.37
N GLU A 33 -0.14 -12.80 -15.59
CA GLU A 33 -1.50 -13.00 -16.09
C GLU A 33 -1.82 -12.04 -17.25
N THR A 34 -1.33 -10.80 -17.17
CA THR A 34 -1.54 -9.79 -18.22
C THR A 34 -0.70 -10.11 -19.47
N GLU A 35 0.54 -10.57 -19.30
CA GLU A 35 1.41 -11.01 -20.41
C GLU A 35 0.84 -12.22 -21.15
N GLU A 36 0.31 -13.22 -20.43
CA GLU A 36 -0.34 -14.39 -21.02
C GLU A 36 -1.61 -13.99 -21.79
N GLU A 37 -2.41 -13.05 -21.29
CA GLU A 37 -3.58 -12.52 -22.01
C GLU A 37 -3.21 -11.73 -23.28
N ASP A 38 -2.14 -10.93 -23.22
CA ASP A 38 -1.67 -10.12 -24.35
C ASP A 38 -1.03 -11.02 -25.46
N GLU A 39 -0.43 -12.17 -25.12
CA GLU A 39 0.09 -13.17 -26.07
C GLU A 39 -1.02 -13.77 -26.96
N TRP A 40 -2.26 -13.85 -26.46
CA TRP A 40 -3.44 -14.24 -27.26
C TRP A 40 -4.00 -13.08 -28.12
N GLN A 41 -3.62 -11.82 -27.85
CA GLN A 41 -4.04 -10.64 -28.61
C GLN A 41 -3.03 -10.21 -29.70
N GLU A 42 -2.00 -11.00 -29.96
CA GLU A 42 -0.99 -10.77 -31.01
C GLU A 42 -1.53 -11.01 -32.44
N ILE A 43 -2.76 -10.54 -32.71
CA ILE A 43 -3.33 -10.28 -34.04
C ILE A 43 -3.52 -8.75 -34.24
N GLY A 44 -2.61 -7.93 -33.68
CA GLY A 44 -2.20 -6.69 -34.35
C GLY A 44 -2.49 -5.34 -33.70
N LEU A 45 -2.36 -5.17 -32.38
CA LEU A 45 -2.28 -3.83 -31.76
C LEU A 45 -1.24 -3.84 -30.63
N GLN A 46 -0.07 -3.24 -30.87
CA GLN A 46 0.94 -3.00 -29.83
C GLN A 46 0.36 -2.04 -28.78
N SER A 47 0.27 -2.48 -27.52
CA SER A 47 -0.09 -1.61 -26.40
C SER A 47 1.19 -1.15 -25.68
N ASP A 48 1.40 0.15 -25.61
CA ASP A 48 2.41 0.81 -24.75
C ASP A 48 1.99 0.70 -23.27
N LYS A 49 1.82 -0.51 -22.74
CA LYS A 49 1.51 -0.71 -21.33
C LYS A 49 2.80 -0.72 -20.53
N HIS A 50 3.18 0.45 -20.03
CA HIS A 50 3.87 0.51 -18.75
C HIS A 50 2.95 -0.17 -17.71
N GLN A 51 3.22 -1.43 -17.38
CA GLN A 51 2.49 -2.12 -16.31
C GLN A 51 3.00 -1.62 -14.97
N ASP A 52 2.42 -0.52 -14.50
CA ASP A 52 2.60 -0.10 -13.12
C ASP A 52 2.05 -1.15 -12.15
N ASP A 53 2.69 -1.27 -10.99
CA ASP A 53 2.25 -2.17 -9.92
C ASP A 53 0.78 -1.91 -9.56
N ARG A 54 -0.05 -2.95 -9.56
CA ARG A 54 -1.49 -2.87 -9.24
C ARG A 54 -1.77 -2.93 -7.74
N VAL A 55 -0.86 -3.51 -6.97
CA VAL A 55 -0.90 -3.58 -5.51
C VAL A 55 0.20 -2.66 -4.98
N LYS A 56 -0.16 -1.64 -4.21
CA LYS A 56 0.78 -0.64 -3.68
C LYS A 56 0.95 -0.81 -2.16
N TRP A 57 2.18 -0.66 -1.68
CA TRP A 57 2.47 -0.56 -0.25
C TRP A 57 2.53 0.91 0.17
N VAL A 58 1.60 1.33 1.04
CA VAL A 58 1.61 2.68 1.63
C VAL A 58 2.26 2.64 3.00
N ASP A 59 3.42 3.28 3.14
CA ASP A 59 4.15 3.31 4.41
C ASP A 59 3.74 4.51 5.28
N SER A 60 3.00 4.24 6.36
CA SER A 60 2.68 5.21 7.41
C SER A 60 3.33 4.87 8.76
N ARG A 61 4.23 3.88 8.80
CA ARG A 61 4.72 3.30 10.05
C ARG A 61 5.39 4.34 10.94
N HIS A 62 6.11 5.26 10.31
CA HIS A 62 6.82 6.36 10.97
C HIS A 62 5.87 7.47 11.48
N LEU A 63 4.63 7.51 10.99
CA LEU A 63 3.62 8.50 11.37
C LEU A 63 2.72 8.01 12.51
N ILE A 64 2.49 6.69 12.62
CA ILE A 64 1.61 6.09 13.63
C ILE A 64 2.44 5.46 14.77
N SER A 65 2.64 6.25 15.83
CA SER A 65 3.30 5.81 17.06
C SER A 65 2.35 5.11 18.06
N LYS A 66 2.89 4.49 19.10
CA LYS A 66 2.08 3.87 20.17
C LYS A 66 1.25 4.88 20.99
N ASN A 67 1.59 6.17 20.92
CA ASN A 67 0.93 7.23 21.70
C ASN A 67 -0.39 7.68 21.07
N VAL A 68 -0.61 7.33 19.80
CA VAL A 68 -1.80 7.74 19.05
C VAL A 68 -2.79 6.57 18.87
N LEU A 69 -2.57 5.47 19.58
CA LEU A 69 -3.52 4.35 19.69
C LEU A 69 -4.52 4.63 20.82
N VAL A 70 -5.82 4.50 20.53
CA VAL A 70 -6.89 4.66 21.54
C VAL A 70 -6.89 3.49 22.53
N ASP A 71 -6.49 2.32 22.07
CA ASP A 71 -6.33 1.13 22.88
C ASP A 71 -5.07 0.35 22.48
N HIS A 72 -5.13 -0.96 22.62
CA HIS A 72 -4.09 -1.90 22.32
C HIS A 72 -3.69 -1.98 20.85
N VAL A 73 -4.60 -1.72 19.90
CA VAL A 73 -4.38 -1.89 18.45
C VAL A 73 -5.10 -0.85 17.59
N HIS A 74 -6.18 -0.23 18.08
CA HIS A 74 -7.00 0.69 17.32
C HIS A 74 -6.43 2.11 17.32
N LEU A 75 -6.56 2.76 16.17
CA LEU A 75 -6.22 4.17 15.98
C LEU A 75 -7.23 5.05 16.72
N ASN A 76 -6.78 6.17 17.28
CA ASN A 76 -7.68 7.26 17.69
C ASN A 76 -8.05 8.16 16.48
N GLU A 77 -8.90 9.16 16.68
CA GLU A 77 -9.31 10.10 15.61
C GLU A 77 -8.12 10.78 14.92
N GLU A 78 -7.13 11.23 15.69
CA GLU A 78 -5.93 11.88 15.15
C GLU A 78 -5.08 10.91 14.29
N SER A 79 -4.97 9.65 14.72
CA SER A 79 -4.30 8.61 13.93
C SER A 79 -5.04 8.28 12.64
N TYR A 80 -6.37 8.31 12.64
CA TYR A 80 -7.14 8.15 11.40
C TYR A 80 -6.87 9.32 10.46
N ARG A 81 -6.85 10.56 10.95
CA ARG A 81 -6.48 11.73 10.14
C ARG A 81 -5.08 11.62 9.53
N ILE A 82 -4.10 11.15 10.33
CA ILE A 82 -2.72 10.90 9.86
C ILE A 82 -2.69 9.81 8.78
N TRP A 83 -3.44 8.73 8.99
CA TRP A 83 -3.53 7.64 8.03
C TRP A 83 -4.19 8.08 6.72
N ASP A 84 -5.28 8.84 6.80
CA ASP A 84 -5.97 9.41 5.63
C ASP A 84 -5.01 10.29 4.83
N ALA A 85 -4.25 11.17 5.49
CA ALA A 85 -3.26 12.02 4.83
C ALA A 85 -2.13 11.23 4.14
N ALA A 86 -1.73 10.07 4.70
CA ALA A 86 -0.73 9.21 4.09
C ALA A 86 -1.28 8.42 2.88
N LEU A 87 -2.56 8.05 2.92
CA LEU A 87 -3.23 7.27 1.88
C LEU A 87 -3.72 8.14 0.71
N TRP A 88 -4.12 9.39 1.01
CA TRP A 88 -4.79 10.27 0.05
C TRP A 88 -4.02 10.49 -1.26
N PRO A 89 -2.69 10.68 -1.28
CA PRO A 89 -1.96 10.85 -2.53
C PRO A 89 -2.14 9.69 -3.51
N LEU A 90 -2.18 8.44 -3.01
CA LEU A 90 -2.44 7.27 -3.84
C LEU A 90 -3.89 7.26 -4.35
N VAL A 91 -4.85 7.69 -3.53
CA VAL A 91 -6.25 7.80 -3.95
C VAL A 91 -6.40 8.83 -5.06
N GLU A 92 -5.74 9.99 -4.95
CA GLU A 92 -5.76 11.02 -5.99
C GLU A 92 -5.14 10.54 -7.30
N GLU A 93 -3.99 9.86 -7.22
CA GLU A 93 -3.32 9.24 -8.37
C GLU A 93 -4.26 8.26 -9.10
N VAL A 94 -4.89 7.34 -8.35
CA VAL A 94 -5.78 6.30 -8.92
C VAL A 94 -7.05 6.90 -9.51
N LEU A 95 -7.61 7.96 -8.91
CA LEU A 95 -8.81 8.63 -9.40
C LEU A 95 -8.53 9.64 -10.52
N GLY A 96 -7.27 9.99 -10.78
CA GLY A 96 -6.89 11.02 -11.73
C GLY A 96 -7.36 12.42 -11.31
N THR A 97 -7.57 12.66 -10.01
CA THR A 97 -7.93 13.98 -9.50
C THR A 97 -6.67 14.83 -9.34
N PRO A 98 -6.71 16.13 -9.71
CA PRO A 98 -5.55 17.00 -9.56
C PRO A 98 -5.16 17.08 -8.09
N THR A 99 -3.88 16.82 -7.81
CA THR A 99 -3.28 16.92 -6.47
C THR A 99 -3.58 18.32 -5.92
N MET A 100 -4.36 18.41 -4.83
CA MET A 100 -4.46 19.68 -4.14
C MET A 100 -3.12 19.94 -3.46
N GLU A 101 -2.37 20.94 -3.96
CA GLU A 101 -1.18 21.44 -3.28
C GLU A 101 -1.60 21.90 -1.88
N HIS A 102 -1.29 21.09 -0.88
CA HIS A 102 -1.49 21.43 0.52
C HIS A 102 -0.31 22.34 0.94
N GLU A 103 -0.55 23.66 0.95
CA GLU A 103 0.31 24.69 1.56
C GLU A 103 0.42 24.55 3.09
#